data_AF-A0A532EED1-F1
#
_entry.id   AF-A0A532EED1-F1
#
_cell.length_a   1.000
_cell.length_b   1.000
_cell.length_c   1.000
_cell.angle_alpha   90.00
_cell.angle_beta   90.00
_cell.angle_gamma   90.00
#
_symmetry.space_group_name_H-M   'P 1'
#
loop_
_entity.id
_entity.type
_entity.pdbx_description
1 polymer ?
#
loop_
_entity_poly.entity_id
_entity_poly.type
_entity_poly.pdbx_seq_one_letter_code
_entity_poly.pdbx_strand_id
1 'polypeptide(L)'
;MGKYKVPHFDAKGEADQVFRQLGVPTTFLLTSFYWDNLIHFGMGPKKGPDGTLAFTLPMGEARLPGIAAEDIGKCALGLLKKRDAYLGKTVGIAGEHLTGSQMAVALTKALGQEVRYNAVPPEVYRTFGFPGADDLGNMFQFKRDFNAVFCGAREPAIARALNPGLQTFAQWLEANKGRIPLS
;
A
#
# COMPACT_ATOMS: atom_id res chain seq x y z
N MET A 1 -20.70 13.15 -6.93
CA MET A 1 -19.65 13.03 -5.89
C MET A 1 -19.51 11.62 -5.29
N GLY A 2 -20.04 10.54 -5.91
CA GLY A 2 -19.98 9.18 -5.34
C GLY A 2 -18.87 8.26 -5.87
N LYS A 3 -18.07 8.68 -6.87
CA LYS A 3 -17.11 7.80 -7.57
C LYS A 3 -15.75 7.58 -6.86
N TYR A 4 -15.39 8.42 -5.89
CA TYR A 4 -14.08 8.39 -5.22
C TYR A 4 -14.19 8.44 -3.70
N LYS A 5 -15.35 8.11 -3.12
CA LYS A 5 -15.51 8.14 -1.67
C LYS A 5 -14.65 7.01 -1.08
N VAL A 6 -13.64 7.40 -0.31
CA VAL A 6 -12.75 6.47 0.41
C VAL A 6 -12.88 6.84 1.89
N PRO A 7 -13.96 6.39 2.58
CA PRO A 7 -14.33 6.90 3.90
C PRO A 7 -13.19 6.81 4.93
N HIS A 8 -12.33 5.79 4.82
CA HIS A 8 -11.20 5.62 5.72
C HIS A 8 -10.03 6.59 5.45
N PHE A 9 -9.96 7.23 4.27
CA PHE A 9 -9.06 8.36 4.01
C PHE A 9 -9.71 9.68 4.42
N ASP A 10 -11.00 9.86 4.10
CA ASP A 10 -11.75 11.08 4.41
C ASP A 10 -11.77 11.33 5.92
N ALA A 11 -12.07 10.31 6.73
CA ALA A 11 -12.08 10.41 8.19
C ALA A 11 -10.69 10.76 8.77
N LYS A 12 -9.61 10.29 8.15
CA LYS A 12 -8.24 10.63 8.57
C LYS A 12 -7.92 12.09 8.22
N GLY A 13 -8.32 12.56 7.04
CA GLY A 13 -8.16 13.95 6.64
C GLY A 13 -8.93 14.92 7.54
N GLU A 14 -10.14 14.56 7.95
CA GLU A 14 -10.95 15.34 8.91
C GLU A 14 -10.29 15.39 10.30
N ALA A 15 -9.78 14.26 10.80
CA ALA A 15 -9.02 14.21 12.05
C ALA A 15 -7.77 15.10 12.00
N ASP A 16 -7.03 15.10 10.88
CA ASP A 16 -5.84 15.95 10.71
C ASP A 16 -6.17 17.44 10.89
N GLN A 17 -7.34 17.89 10.41
CA GLN A 17 -7.78 19.27 10.59
C GLN A 17 -8.06 19.61 12.05
N VAL A 18 -8.65 18.69 12.81
CA VAL A 18 -8.90 18.88 14.25
C VAL A 18 -7.58 19.06 15.02
N PHE A 19 -6.57 18.24 14.75
CA PHE A 19 -5.25 18.39 15.39
C PHE A 19 -4.60 19.75 15.06
N ARG A 20 -4.74 20.23 13.82
CA ARG A 20 -4.26 21.57 13.43
C ARG A 20 -5.01 22.66 14.19
N GLN A 21 -6.34 22.59 14.25
CA GLN A 21 -7.18 23.60 14.92
C GLN A 21 -6.92 23.67 16.43
N LEU A 22 -6.66 22.53 17.07
CA LEU A 22 -6.35 22.45 18.49
C LEU A 22 -4.90 22.83 18.83
N GLY A 23 -4.07 23.16 17.83
CA GLY A 23 -2.67 23.54 18.03
C GLY A 23 -1.80 22.41 18.59
N VAL A 24 -2.20 21.16 18.39
CA VAL A 24 -1.46 20.00 18.91
C VAL A 24 -0.15 19.85 18.11
N PRO A 25 1.00 19.70 18.77
CA PRO A 25 2.27 19.45 18.09
C PRO A 25 2.28 18.10 17.35
N THR A 26 1.95 18.11 16.06
CA THR A 26 1.70 16.88 15.28
C THR A 26 2.56 16.79 14.03
N THR A 27 3.01 15.57 13.71
CA THR A 27 3.49 15.19 12.36
C THR A 27 2.48 14.22 11.77
N PHE A 28 2.02 14.46 10.55
CA PHE A 28 0.99 13.64 9.90
C PHE A 28 1.64 12.59 9.01
N LEU A 29 1.56 11.32 9.40
CA LEU A 29 2.21 10.22 8.67
C LEU A 29 1.26 9.58 7.66
N LEU A 30 1.53 9.75 6.38
CA LEU A 30 0.80 9.08 5.30
C LEU A 30 1.42 7.71 5.02
N THR A 31 0.70 6.64 5.36
CA THR A 31 1.15 5.28 5.06
C THR A 31 0.78 4.85 3.64
N SER A 32 1.28 3.67 3.25
CA SER A 32 1.18 3.08 1.92
C SER A 32 0.38 1.78 1.91
N PHE A 33 0.34 1.05 0.80
CA PHE A 33 -0.18 -0.32 0.80
C PHE A 33 0.74 -1.23 1.63
N TYR A 34 0.18 -1.95 2.60
CA TYR A 34 0.99 -2.84 3.44
C TYR A 34 1.16 -4.16 2.71
N TRP A 35 2.40 -4.58 2.49
CA TRP A 35 2.64 -5.89 1.88
C TRP A 35 2.06 -7.02 2.77
N ASP A 36 1.98 -6.79 4.08
CA ASP A 36 1.31 -7.65 5.05
C ASP A 36 -0.17 -7.94 4.73
N ASN A 37 -0.83 -7.11 3.91
CA ASN A 37 -2.18 -7.40 3.42
C ASN A 37 -2.24 -8.68 2.55
N LEU A 38 -1.11 -9.08 1.95
CA LEU A 38 -0.96 -10.35 1.23
C LEU A 38 -1.15 -11.56 2.15
N ILE A 39 -0.87 -11.42 3.45
CA ILE A 39 -0.98 -12.47 4.46
C ILE A 39 -2.33 -12.38 5.18
N HIS A 40 -2.65 -11.18 5.67
CA HIS A 40 -3.70 -11.01 6.68
C HIS A 40 -5.06 -10.60 6.11
N PHE A 41 -5.09 -10.12 4.85
CA PHE A 41 -6.27 -9.49 4.29
C PHE A 41 -6.78 -10.17 3.00
N GLY A 42 -6.25 -11.37 2.70
CA GLY A 42 -6.66 -12.15 1.53
C GLY A 42 -6.35 -11.49 0.19
N MET A 43 -5.41 -10.53 0.17
CA MET A 43 -4.99 -9.80 -1.03
C MET A 43 -3.80 -10.46 -1.74
N GLY A 44 -3.35 -11.62 -1.27
CA GLY A 44 -2.32 -12.45 -1.89
C GLY A 44 -2.76 -13.08 -3.22
N PRO A 45 -1.84 -13.74 -3.94
CA PRO A 45 -2.18 -14.53 -5.13
C PRO A 45 -3.17 -15.65 -4.79
N LYS A 46 -4.13 -15.90 -5.68
CA LYS A 46 -5.12 -16.98 -5.53
C LYS A 46 -5.02 -17.94 -6.70
N LYS A 47 -5.29 -19.22 -6.46
CA LYS A 47 -5.26 -20.24 -7.51
C LYS A 47 -6.41 -20.04 -8.49
N GLY A 48 -6.09 -19.89 -9.77
CA GLY A 48 -7.05 -19.84 -10.86
C GLY A 48 -7.53 -21.23 -11.28
N PRO A 49 -8.55 -21.30 -12.17
CA PRO A 49 -9.06 -22.58 -12.69
C PRO A 49 -8.01 -23.42 -13.43
N ASP A 50 -7.01 -22.78 -14.02
CA ASP A 50 -5.89 -23.42 -14.72
C ASP A 50 -4.75 -23.86 -13.77
N GLY A 51 -4.90 -23.61 -12.47
CA GLY A 51 -3.90 -23.90 -11.45
C GLY A 51 -2.80 -22.84 -11.31
N THR A 52 -2.77 -21.83 -12.18
CA THR A 52 -1.84 -20.69 -12.10
C THR A 52 -2.28 -19.75 -10.98
N LEU A 53 -1.33 -19.15 -10.26
CA LEU A 53 -1.68 -18.14 -9.25
C LEU A 53 -1.98 -16.80 -9.93
N ALA A 54 -3.09 -16.18 -9.60
CA ALA A 54 -3.47 -14.86 -10.05
C ALA A 54 -3.34 -13.84 -8.92
N PHE A 55 -2.48 -12.84 -9.09
CA PHE A 55 -2.43 -11.66 -8.24
C PHE A 55 -3.32 -10.58 -8.85
N THR A 56 -4.49 -10.36 -8.25
CA THR A 56 -5.53 -9.51 -8.83
C THR A 56 -5.60 -8.15 -8.13
N LEU A 57 -5.32 -7.06 -8.85
CA LEU A 57 -5.50 -5.70 -8.36
C LEU A 57 -6.11 -4.80 -9.44
N PRO A 58 -6.93 -3.79 -9.07
CA PRO A 58 -7.49 -2.86 -10.03
C PRO A 58 -6.59 -1.65 -10.28
N MET A 59 -5.32 -1.89 -10.57
CA MET A 59 -4.30 -0.85 -10.76
C MET A 59 -3.89 -0.64 -12.23
N GLY A 60 -4.23 -1.56 -13.15
CA GLY A 60 -3.66 -1.52 -14.50
C GLY A 60 -2.14 -1.45 -14.45
N GLU A 61 -1.54 -0.54 -15.22
CA GLU A 61 -0.10 -0.28 -15.23
C GLU A 61 0.37 0.74 -14.18
N ALA A 62 -0.53 1.29 -13.37
CA ALA A 62 -0.18 2.30 -12.37
C ALA A 62 0.65 1.67 -11.23
N ARG A 63 1.55 2.49 -10.66
CA ARG A 63 2.39 2.05 -9.54
C ARG A 63 1.63 2.13 -8.22
N LEU A 64 1.87 1.17 -7.33
CA LEU A 64 1.32 1.16 -5.98
C LEU A 64 2.47 1.40 -4.98
N PRO A 65 2.48 2.55 -4.27
CA PRO A 65 3.34 2.71 -3.12
C PRO A 65 3.05 1.61 -2.09
N GLY A 66 4.07 0.82 -1.78
CA GLY A 66 3.99 -0.33 -0.87
C GLY A 66 5.07 -0.27 0.22
N ILE A 67 4.79 -0.82 1.39
CA ILE A 67 5.71 -0.85 2.53
C ILE A 67 5.46 -2.08 3.42
N ALA A 68 6.50 -2.58 4.08
CA ALA A 68 6.35 -3.54 5.18
C ALA A 68 5.73 -2.85 6.41
N ALA A 69 4.77 -3.47 7.08
CA ALA A 69 4.12 -2.89 8.26
C ALA A 69 5.11 -2.56 9.38
N GLU A 70 6.13 -3.39 9.58
CA GLU A 70 7.19 -3.16 10.57
C GLU A 70 7.99 -1.87 10.30
N ASP A 71 8.21 -1.53 9.02
CA ASP A 71 8.99 -0.34 8.65
C ASP A 71 8.22 0.96 8.90
N ILE A 72 6.88 0.91 9.02
CA ILE A 72 6.07 2.07 9.44
C ILE A 72 6.50 2.54 10.83
N GLY A 73 6.65 1.61 11.77
CA GLY A 73 7.11 1.92 13.14
C GLY A 73 8.53 2.47 13.16
N LYS A 74 9.42 1.89 12.35
CA LYS A 74 10.82 2.37 12.24
C LYS A 74 10.90 3.77 11.62
N CYS A 75 10.10 4.07 10.59
CA CYS A 75 9.99 5.41 10.04
C CYS A 75 9.39 6.41 11.05
N ALA A 76 8.37 6.01 11.81
CA ALA A 76 7.79 6.84 12.87
C ALA A 76 8.83 7.18 13.95
N LEU A 77 9.65 6.21 14.37
CA LEU A 77 10.79 6.46 15.26
C LEU A 77 11.78 7.46 14.66
N GLY A 78 12.08 7.35 13.35
CA GLY A 78 12.93 8.30 12.63
C GLY A 78 12.37 9.74 12.65
N LEU A 79 11.05 9.89 12.52
CA LEU A 79 10.37 11.18 12.62
C LEU A 79 10.46 11.76 14.03
N LEU A 80 10.22 10.94 15.05
CA LEU A 80 10.33 11.37 16.46
C LEU A 80 11.75 11.84 16.81
N LYS A 81 12.78 11.14 16.32
CA LYS A 81 14.19 11.56 16.50
C LYS A 81 14.54 12.86 15.77
N LYS A 82 13.77 13.24 14.75
CA LYS A 82 13.95 14.45 13.94
C LYS A 82 12.77 15.43 14.12
N ARG A 83 12.16 15.44 15.31
CA ARG A 83 10.92 16.16 15.63
C ARG A 83 10.85 17.56 15.03
N ASP A 84 11.83 18.41 15.32
CA ASP A 84 11.79 19.82 14.93
C ASP A 84 11.82 20.01 13.40
N ALA A 85 12.43 19.08 12.67
CA ALA A 85 12.46 19.10 11.22
C ALA A 85 11.11 18.70 10.57
N TYR A 86 10.25 17.98 11.29
CA TYR A 86 9.01 17.40 10.75
C TYR A 86 7.73 17.88 11.45
N LEU A 87 7.85 18.64 12.54
CA LEU A 87 6.70 19.18 13.25
C LEU A 87 5.80 20.01 12.32
N GLY A 88 4.49 19.74 12.36
CA GLY A 88 3.48 20.37 11.51
C GLY A 88 3.43 19.84 10.07
N LYS A 89 4.38 18.98 9.65
CA LYS A 89 4.47 18.48 8.28
C LYS A 89 3.64 17.22 8.09
N THR A 90 3.19 17.03 6.84
CA THR A 90 2.68 15.76 6.35
C THR A 90 3.80 15.01 5.63
N VAL A 91 4.07 13.78 6.03
CA VAL A 91 5.18 12.97 5.51
C VAL A 91 4.63 11.63 5.04
N GLY A 92 4.80 11.31 3.76
CA GLY A 92 4.47 9.99 3.24
C GLY A 92 5.65 9.03 3.22
N ILE A 93 5.36 7.76 3.49
CA ILE A 93 6.37 6.70 3.53
C ILE A 93 5.97 5.53 2.63
N ALA A 94 6.92 5.06 1.83
CA ALA A 94 6.82 3.85 1.03
C ALA A 94 8.19 3.16 0.95
N GLY A 95 8.20 1.83 0.91
CA GLY A 95 9.39 1.02 0.59
C GLY A 95 9.74 1.12 -0.88
N GLU A 96 8.77 0.85 -1.75
CA GLU A 96 8.91 0.90 -3.21
C GLU A 96 7.59 1.32 -3.89
N HIS A 97 7.67 1.75 -5.15
CA HIS A 97 6.52 2.00 -6.01
C HIS A 97 6.53 0.98 -7.16
N LEU A 98 5.84 -0.14 -6.98
CA LEU A 98 5.83 -1.24 -7.95
C LEU A 98 4.51 -1.28 -8.73
N THR A 99 4.55 -1.66 -10.00
CA THR A 99 3.35 -2.05 -10.73
C THR A 99 2.86 -3.43 -10.27
N GLY A 100 1.60 -3.76 -10.58
CA GLY A 100 1.07 -5.11 -10.33
C GLY A 100 1.90 -6.20 -11.00
N SER A 101 2.34 -5.96 -12.24
CA SER A 101 3.23 -6.86 -13.00
C SER A 101 4.58 -7.07 -12.30
N GLN A 102 5.20 -6.00 -11.79
CA GLN A 102 6.47 -6.11 -11.05
C GLN A 102 6.30 -6.89 -9.74
N MET A 103 5.20 -6.67 -9.02
CA MET A 103 4.88 -7.45 -7.81
C MET A 103 4.66 -8.93 -8.14
N ALA A 104 3.94 -9.25 -9.22
CA ALA A 104 3.71 -10.63 -9.66
C ALA A 104 5.01 -11.35 -10.06
N VAL A 105 5.95 -10.66 -10.70
CA VAL A 105 7.29 -11.20 -11.00
C VAL A 105 8.06 -11.51 -9.70
N ALA A 106 8.03 -10.58 -8.73
CA ALA A 106 8.69 -10.80 -7.44
C ALA A 106 8.05 -11.97 -6.66
N LEU A 107 6.72 -12.07 -6.67
CA LEU A 107 5.96 -13.16 -6.08
C LEU A 107 6.28 -14.50 -6.75
N THR A 108 6.37 -14.54 -8.09
CA THR A 108 6.76 -15.74 -8.85
C THR A 108 8.12 -16.25 -8.40
N LYS A 109 9.10 -15.35 -8.30
CA LYS A 109 10.45 -15.69 -7.84
C LYS A 109 10.44 -16.19 -6.40
N ALA A 110 9.71 -15.54 -5.51
CA ALA A 110 9.68 -15.88 -4.09
C ALA A 110 8.96 -17.21 -3.83
N LEU A 111 7.82 -17.46 -4.49
CA LEU A 111 6.98 -18.64 -4.27
C LEU A 111 7.46 -19.86 -5.07
N GLY A 112 8.30 -19.67 -6.09
CA GLY A 112 8.76 -20.77 -6.96
C GLY A 112 7.64 -21.33 -7.87
N GLN A 113 6.53 -20.60 -8.00
CA GLN A 113 5.37 -20.95 -8.83
C GLN A 113 4.96 -19.71 -9.64
N GLU A 114 4.50 -19.92 -10.88
CA GLU A 114 4.04 -18.82 -11.73
C GLU A 114 2.88 -18.04 -11.07
N VAL A 115 3.09 -16.72 -10.92
CA VAL A 115 2.09 -15.76 -10.49
C VAL A 115 1.86 -14.76 -11.63
N ARG A 116 0.64 -14.74 -12.15
CA ARG A 116 0.21 -13.79 -13.19
C ARG A 116 -0.47 -12.59 -12.55
N TYR A 117 -0.09 -11.40 -12.99
CA TYR A 117 -0.85 -10.21 -12.64
C TYR A 117 -2.15 -10.20 -13.44
N ASN A 118 -3.28 -10.10 -12.73
CA ASN A 118 -4.60 -9.97 -13.31
C ASN A 118 -5.12 -8.55 -13.02
N ALA A 119 -4.89 -7.63 -13.96
CA ALA A 119 -5.43 -6.28 -13.88
C ALA A 119 -6.93 -6.31 -14.18
N VAL A 120 -7.76 -5.93 -13.20
CA VAL A 120 -9.22 -5.82 -13.40
C VAL A 120 -9.66 -4.36 -13.33
N PRO A 121 -10.74 -3.95 -14.01
CA PRO A 121 -11.31 -2.64 -13.75
C PRO A 121 -11.80 -2.50 -12.30
N PRO A 122 -11.74 -1.32 -11.67
CA PRO A 122 -12.24 -1.11 -10.31
C PRO A 122 -13.70 -1.54 -10.15
N GLU A 123 -14.55 -1.32 -11.15
CA GLU A 123 -15.95 -1.77 -11.18
C GLU A 123 -16.08 -3.30 -11.06
N VAL A 124 -15.18 -4.06 -11.68
CA VAL A 124 -15.13 -5.52 -11.55
C VAL A 124 -14.63 -5.91 -10.16
N TYR A 125 -13.63 -5.21 -9.63
CA TYR A 125 -13.11 -5.51 -8.29
C TYR A 125 -14.18 -5.37 -7.19
N ARG A 126 -15.06 -4.38 -7.32
CA ARG A 126 -16.18 -4.16 -6.38
C ARG A 126 -17.18 -5.31 -6.39
N THR A 127 -17.29 -6.07 -7.48
CA THR A 127 -18.26 -7.18 -7.59
C THR A 127 -17.78 -8.48 -6.92
N PHE A 128 -16.56 -8.52 -6.39
CA PHE A 128 -15.98 -9.73 -5.78
C PHE A 128 -16.64 -10.17 -4.46
N GLY A 129 -17.58 -9.38 -3.93
CA GLY A 129 -18.51 -9.83 -2.88
C GLY A 129 -17.91 -10.07 -1.49
N PHE A 130 -16.63 -9.77 -1.28
CA PHE A 130 -16.01 -9.82 0.05
C PHE A 130 -16.26 -8.53 0.85
N PRO A 131 -16.27 -8.57 2.19
CA PRO A 131 -16.44 -7.38 3.02
C PRO A 131 -15.41 -6.28 2.69
N GLY A 132 -15.89 -5.11 2.27
CA GLY A 132 -15.04 -3.97 1.91
C GLY A 132 -14.62 -3.88 0.44
N ALA A 133 -15.13 -4.75 -0.45
CA ALA A 133 -14.82 -4.71 -1.88
C ALA A 133 -15.11 -3.35 -2.54
N ASP A 134 -16.22 -2.71 -2.19
CA ASP A 134 -16.58 -1.37 -2.69
C ASP A 134 -15.56 -0.30 -2.30
N ASP A 135 -15.18 -0.28 -1.02
CA ASP A 135 -14.24 0.70 -0.47
C ASP A 135 -12.82 0.50 -1.02
N LEU A 136 -12.35 -0.76 -1.08
CA LEU A 136 -11.06 -1.07 -1.70
C LEU A 136 -11.06 -0.75 -3.20
N GLY A 137 -12.16 -1.01 -3.91
CA GLY A 137 -12.33 -0.62 -5.31
C GLY A 137 -12.20 0.89 -5.52
N ASN A 138 -12.87 1.70 -4.67
CA ASN A 138 -12.73 3.16 -4.69
C ASN A 138 -11.30 3.61 -4.37
N MET A 139 -10.68 3.02 -3.35
CA MET A 139 -9.33 3.34 -2.91
C MET A 139 -8.31 3.09 -4.04
N PHE A 140 -8.35 1.92 -4.67
CA PHE A 140 -7.43 1.62 -5.77
C PHE A 140 -7.72 2.46 -7.01
N GLN A 141 -9.00 2.73 -7.31
CA GLN A 141 -9.34 3.65 -8.39
C GLN A 141 -8.71 5.03 -8.17
N PHE A 142 -8.84 5.59 -6.96
CA PHE A 142 -8.19 6.87 -6.63
C PHE A 142 -6.67 6.80 -6.81
N LYS A 143 -6.02 5.76 -6.28
CA LYS A 143 -4.56 5.55 -6.41
C LYS A 143 -4.11 5.42 -7.86
N ARG A 144 -4.93 4.82 -8.72
CA ARG A 144 -4.66 4.65 -10.15
C ARG A 144 -4.89 5.95 -10.92
N ASP A 145 -6.04 6.58 -10.75
CA ASP A 145 -6.45 7.74 -11.54
C ASP A 145 -5.64 9.01 -11.15
N PHE A 146 -5.19 9.11 -9.89
CA PHE A 146 -4.33 10.19 -9.38
C PHE A 146 -2.90 9.72 -9.07
N ASN A 147 -2.36 8.78 -9.86
CA ASN A 147 -1.13 8.06 -9.52
C ASN A 147 0.08 8.97 -9.26
N ALA A 148 0.29 10.00 -10.08
CA ALA A 148 1.40 10.94 -9.90
C ALA A 148 1.34 11.66 -8.55
N VAL A 149 0.16 12.12 -8.15
CA VAL A 149 -0.05 12.79 -6.86
C VAL A 149 0.13 11.79 -5.71
N PHE A 150 -0.45 10.58 -5.84
CA PHE A 150 -0.40 9.58 -4.79
C PHE A 150 1.03 9.07 -4.53
N CYS A 151 1.80 8.81 -5.59
CA CYS A 151 3.19 8.40 -5.55
C CYS A 151 4.10 9.55 -5.10
N GLY A 152 3.93 10.76 -5.65
CA GLY A 152 4.74 11.94 -5.28
C GLY A 152 4.61 12.33 -3.81
N ALA A 153 3.47 12.07 -3.19
CA ALA A 153 3.28 12.24 -1.76
C ALA A 153 4.05 11.21 -0.89
N ARG A 154 4.62 10.15 -1.48
CA ARG A 154 5.19 8.97 -0.81
C ARG A 154 6.53 8.55 -1.40
N GLU A 155 7.41 9.51 -1.68
CA GLU A 155 8.72 9.23 -2.25
C GLU A 155 9.56 8.26 -1.39
N PRO A 156 10.01 7.09 -1.92
CA PRO A 156 10.72 6.09 -1.13
C PRO A 156 12.01 6.60 -0.50
N ALA A 157 12.65 7.60 -1.11
CA ALA A 157 13.84 8.25 -0.57
C ALA A 157 13.59 8.87 0.81
N ILE A 158 12.39 9.40 1.07
CA ILE A 158 12.02 9.99 2.37
C ILE A 158 11.99 8.89 3.44
N ALA A 159 11.31 7.77 3.16
CA ALA A 159 11.24 6.64 4.08
C ALA A 159 12.64 6.06 4.37
N ARG A 160 13.50 5.96 3.35
CA ARG A 160 14.87 5.45 3.49
C ARG A 160 15.76 6.38 4.32
N ALA A 161 15.57 7.69 4.23
CA ALA A 161 16.27 8.66 5.07
C ALA A 161 15.82 8.64 6.55
N LEU A 162 14.60 8.13 6.83
CA LEU A 162 14.08 7.91 8.17
C LEU A 162 14.47 6.53 8.73
N ASN A 163 14.51 5.52 7.87
CA ASN A 163 14.86 4.14 8.18
C ASN A 163 15.84 3.59 7.13
N PRO A 164 17.16 3.62 7.37
CA PRO A 164 18.14 3.10 6.42
C PRO A 164 17.99 1.59 6.12
N GLY A 165 17.37 0.84 7.05
CA GLY A 165 17.05 -0.58 6.91
C GLY A 165 15.70 -0.86 6.24
N LEU A 166 15.12 0.12 5.54
CA LEU A 166 13.84 -0.02 4.84
C LEU A 166 13.87 -1.18 3.84
N GLN A 167 12.91 -2.10 3.99
CA GLN A 167 12.81 -3.29 3.16
C GLN A 167 12.33 -2.96 1.74
N THR A 168 12.91 -3.66 0.76
CA THR A 168 12.28 -3.84 -0.55
C THR A 168 11.21 -4.92 -0.48
N PHE A 169 10.34 -4.98 -1.49
CA PHE A 169 9.30 -6.01 -1.55
C PHE A 169 9.91 -7.41 -1.61
N ALA A 170 11.01 -7.57 -2.35
CA ALA A 170 11.74 -8.84 -2.42
C ALA A 170 12.30 -9.28 -1.06
N GLN A 171 12.85 -8.36 -0.27
CA GLN A 171 13.33 -8.66 1.08
C GLN A 171 12.19 -9.07 2.01
N TRP A 172 11.07 -8.34 1.96
CA TRP A 172 9.88 -8.68 2.72
C TRP A 172 9.32 -10.06 2.32
N LEU A 173 9.28 -10.36 1.02
CA LEU A 173 8.86 -11.66 0.50
C LEU A 173 9.77 -12.80 0.97
N GLU A 174 11.08 -12.61 0.98
CA GLU A 174 11.99 -13.66 1.44
C GLU A 174 11.71 -14.07 2.88
N ALA A 175 11.40 -13.10 3.74
CA ALA A 175 11.05 -13.34 5.14
C ALA A 175 9.61 -13.88 5.34
N ASN A 176 8.69 -13.62 4.41
CA ASN A 176 7.26 -13.83 4.67
C ASN A 176 6.51 -14.74 3.67
N LYS A 177 7.14 -15.18 2.57
CA LYS A 177 6.51 -15.99 1.51
C LYS A 177 5.74 -17.20 2.04
N GLY A 178 6.28 -17.90 3.03
CA GLY A 178 5.65 -19.08 3.64
C GLY A 178 4.38 -18.79 4.45
N ARG A 179 4.09 -17.51 4.71
CA ARG A 179 2.89 -17.05 5.43
C ARG A 179 1.76 -16.61 4.50
N ILE A 180 2.04 -16.43 3.20
CA ILE A 180 1.04 -15.98 2.22
C ILE A 180 0.10 -17.16 1.92
N PRO A 181 -1.21 -17.06 2.20
CA PRO A 181 -2.16 -18.10 1.83
C PRO A 181 -2.28 -18.19 0.31
N LEU A 182 -2.19 -19.40 -0.25
CA LEU A 182 -2.33 -19.67 -1.69
C LEU A 182 -3.60 -20.46 -2.04
N SER A 183 -4.41 -20.79 -1.04
CA SER A 183 -5.66 -21.56 -1.13
C SER A 183 -6.85 -20.69 -1.51
#